data_AF-A0A7S2YII7-F1
#
_entry.id   AF-A0A7S2YII7-F1
#
_cell.length_a   1.000
_cell.length_b   1.000
_cell.length_c   1.000
_cell.angle_alpha   90.00
_cell.angle_beta   90.00
_cell.angle_gamma   90.00
#
_symmetry.space_group_name_H-M   'P 1'
#
loop_
_entity.id
_entity.type
_entity.pdbx_description
1 polymer ?
#
loop_
_entity_poly.entity_id
_entity_poly.type
_entity_poly.pdbx_seq_one_letter_code
_entity_poly.pdbx_strand_id
1 'polypeptide(L)'
;MSPRPKSNQPPTHKKLTASFLYIDTTTAEEQTTIHTMPDFDQPCIFYACFVCYGACDLGDIALGYYHHRDFLCIRSGCCLALGVDDRGVGMVTKEGKGEICKIGLYCCDLGLVKPKVLCAGFSKCLCCIDVCALPPVPGYMDDMTCAMWFIQCFPTFELFAKPPSCPSMSEFKSGGTPDPAVAELMSR
;
A
#
# COMPACT_ATOMS: atom_id res chain seq x y z
N MET A 1 -29.39 -31.01 -13.37
CA MET A 1 -28.24 -30.11 -13.17
C MET A 1 -27.70 -29.74 -14.54
N SER A 2 -27.94 -28.51 -14.99
CA SER A 2 -27.48 -28.03 -16.29
C SER A 2 -26.08 -27.42 -16.15
N PRO A 3 -25.12 -27.68 -17.06
CA PRO A 3 -23.77 -27.13 -16.96
C PRO A 3 -23.77 -25.59 -17.11
N ARG A 4 -23.06 -24.90 -16.21
CA ARG A 4 -22.84 -23.44 -16.32
C ARG A 4 -21.95 -23.14 -17.54
N PRO A 5 -22.30 -22.12 -18.35
CA PRO A 5 -21.46 -21.68 -19.46
C PRO A 5 -20.17 -21.04 -18.92
N LYS A 6 -19.05 -21.34 -19.60
CA LYS A 6 -17.73 -20.78 -19.31
C LYS A 6 -17.73 -19.28 -19.59
N SER A 7 -17.28 -18.49 -18.61
CA SER A 7 -17.26 -17.03 -18.67
C SER A 7 -16.23 -16.52 -19.67
N ASN A 8 -16.64 -15.49 -20.40
CA ASN A 8 -15.89 -14.77 -21.43
C ASN A 8 -14.55 -14.22 -20.93
N GLN A 9 -13.55 -14.25 -21.82
CA GLN A 9 -12.29 -13.54 -21.67
C GLN A 9 -12.54 -12.03 -21.48
N PRO A 10 -11.84 -11.35 -20.55
CA PRO A 10 -12.00 -9.92 -20.36
C PRO A 10 -11.48 -9.12 -21.57
N PRO A 11 -12.08 -7.97 -21.88
CA PRO A 11 -11.67 -7.11 -22.98
C PRO A 11 -10.24 -6.59 -22.76
N THR A 12 -9.42 -6.68 -23.80
CA THR A 12 -8.07 -6.10 -23.83
C THR A 12 -8.19 -4.57 -23.87
N HIS A 13 -7.81 -3.92 -22.77
CA HIS A 13 -7.78 -2.46 -22.68
C HIS A 13 -6.69 -1.90 -23.62
N LYS A 14 -7.09 -1.03 -24.56
CA LYS A 14 -6.14 -0.28 -25.41
C LYS A 14 -5.48 0.81 -24.55
N LYS A 15 -4.16 0.76 -24.40
CA LYS A 15 -3.37 1.80 -23.71
C LYS A 15 -3.52 3.14 -24.43
N LEU A 16 -3.94 4.16 -23.70
CA LEU A 16 -3.87 5.57 -24.11
C LEU A 16 -2.58 6.15 -23.53
N THR A 17 -1.58 6.43 -24.37
CA THR A 17 -0.35 7.10 -23.96
C THR A 17 -0.51 8.61 -24.16
N ALA A 18 -0.48 9.36 -23.06
CA ALA A 18 -0.39 10.82 -23.08
C ALA A 18 1.08 11.21 -22.87
N SER A 19 1.63 12.03 -23.76
CA SER A 19 2.99 12.56 -23.66
C SER A 19 2.91 14.07 -23.38
N PHE A 20 3.44 14.53 -22.25
CA PHE A 20 3.68 15.96 -22.01
C PHE A 20 5.18 16.24 -22.10
N LEU A 21 5.52 17.38 -22.71
CA LEU A 21 6.88 17.86 -22.90
C LEU A 21 7.23 18.81 -21.75
N TYR A 22 8.31 18.53 -21.02
CA TYR A 22 8.94 19.49 -20.10
C TYR A 22 10.31 19.85 -20.66
N ILE A 23 10.60 21.15 -20.75
CA ILE A 23 11.89 21.68 -21.24
C ILE A 23 12.62 22.24 -20.02
N ASP A 24 13.71 21.59 -19.62
CA ASP A 24 14.58 22.10 -18.57
C ASP A 24 15.64 23.01 -19.20
N THR A 25 15.59 24.31 -18.88
CA THR A 25 16.52 25.32 -19.42
C THR A 25 17.56 25.69 -18.37
N THR A 26 18.51 24.81 -18.07
CA THR A 26 19.64 25.16 -17.21
C THR A 26 20.99 24.75 -17.82
N THR A 27 21.74 25.77 -18.24
CA THR A 27 23.18 25.81 -18.64
C THR A 27 23.68 25.14 -19.93
N ALA A 28 23.93 26.00 -20.94
CA ALA A 28 24.96 26.08 -22.00
C ALA A 28 25.64 24.87 -22.68
N GLU A 29 25.45 23.61 -22.27
CA GLU A 29 25.75 22.44 -23.11
C GLU A 29 24.45 21.66 -23.33
N GLU A 30 23.86 21.91 -24.50
CA GLU A 30 22.51 21.54 -24.89
C GLU A 30 22.41 20.04 -25.22
N GLN A 31 22.29 19.19 -24.20
CA GLN A 31 21.76 17.83 -24.37
C GLN A 31 20.29 17.81 -23.94
N THR A 32 19.40 17.84 -24.93
CA THR A 32 17.97 17.64 -24.74
C THR A 32 17.69 16.18 -24.39
N THR A 33 17.71 15.84 -23.10
CA THR A 33 17.28 14.52 -22.65
C THR A 33 15.75 14.47 -22.66
N ILE A 34 15.17 13.76 -23.64
CA ILE A 34 13.72 13.53 -23.68
C ILE A 34 13.37 12.53 -22.59
N HIS A 35 12.83 13.01 -21.48
CA HIS A 35 12.22 12.16 -20.47
C HIS A 35 10.79 11.81 -20.91
N THR A 36 10.61 10.61 -21.46
CA THR A 36 9.27 10.03 -21.65
C THR A 36 8.59 9.88 -20.30
N MET A 37 7.28 10.16 -20.23
CA MET A 37 6.49 9.85 -19.03
C MET A 37 6.69 8.38 -18.66
N PRO A 38 6.83 8.08 -17.36
CA PRO A 38 6.88 6.70 -16.91
C PRO A 38 5.59 5.98 -17.30
N ASP A 39 5.71 4.70 -17.64
CA ASP A 39 4.56 3.85 -17.86
C ASP A 39 3.76 3.78 -16.54
N PHE A 40 2.53 4.28 -16.53
CA PHE A 40 1.65 4.30 -15.35
C PHE A 40 1.21 2.90 -14.90
N ASP A 41 1.71 1.86 -15.55
CA ASP A 41 1.61 0.46 -15.15
C ASP A 41 2.36 0.16 -13.83
N GLN A 42 3.28 1.04 -13.40
CA GLN A 42 4.01 0.88 -12.14
C GLN A 42 3.54 1.89 -11.09
N PRO A 43 3.51 1.51 -9.80
CA PRO A 43 3.20 2.44 -8.74
C PRO A 43 4.27 3.53 -8.66
N CYS A 44 3.84 4.78 -8.43
CA CYS A 44 4.73 5.93 -8.29
C CYS A 44 4.52 6.61 -6.94
N ILE A 45 5.61 7.07 -6.31
CA ILE A 45 5.54 7.78 -5.03
C ILE A 45 4.89 9.15 -5.25
N PHE A 46 3.94 9.53 -4.40
CA PHE A 46 3.26 10.83 -4.45
C PHE A 46 3.77 11.76 -3.35
N TYR A 47 3.86 11.26 -2.11
CA TYR A 47 4.50 11.95 -0.99
C TYR A 47 5.26 10.94 -0.12
N ALA A 48 6.29 11.40 0.58
CA ALA A 48 6.95 10.61 1.61
C ALA A 48 7.59 11.51 2.65
N CYS A 49 7.56 11.07 3.89
CA CYS A 49 8.21 11.71 5.01
C CYS A 49 8.75 10.63 5.95
N PHE A 50 10.08 10.47 5.93
CA PHE A 50 10.80 9.44 6.67
C PHE A 50 10.34 8.02 6.30
N VAL A 51 9.65 7.35 7.22
CA VAL A 51 9.19 5.96 7.14
C VAL A 51 7.69 5.87 6.83
N CYS A 52 7.16 6.94 6.26
CA CYS A 52 5.79 7.01 5.79
C CYS A 52 5.78 7.47 4.34
N TYR A 53 5.01 6.82 3.47
CA TYR A 53 4.81 7.28 2.10
C TYR A 53 3.39 7.06 1.62
N GLY A 54 2.95 7.97 0.75
CA GLY A 54 1.82 7.79 -0.12
C GLY A 54 2.28 7.55 -1.55
N ALA A 55 1.69 6.58 -2.22
CA ALA A 55 1.96 6.25 -3.62
C ALA A 55 0.64 6.07 -4.40
N CYS A 56 0.74 6.12 -5.73
CA CYS A 56 -0.37 5.89 -6.65
C CYS A 56 -0.05 4.69 -7.53
N ASP A 57 -0.92 3.68 -7.53
CA ASP A 57 -0.87 2.51 -8.42
C ASP A 57 -2.09 2.53 -9.35
N LEU A 58 -1.89 2.98 -10.59
CA LEU A 58 -2.96 3.04 -11.59
C LEU A 58 -3.17 1.69 -12.30
N GLY A 59 -2.21 0.77 -12.20
CA GLY A 59 -2.32 -0.59 -12.72
C GLY A 59 -3.17 -1.51 -11.84
N ASP A 60 -3.30 -1.19 -10.56
CA ASP A 60 -4.08 -1.96 -9.58
C ASP A 60 -5.02 -1.07 -8.78
N ILE A 61 -6.23 -0.84 -9.31
CA ILE A 61 -7.26 -0.01 -8.67
C ILE A 61 -8.12 -0.88 -7.75
N ALA A 62 -8.02 -0.65 -6.44
CA ALA A 62 -8.86 -1.32 -5.45
C ALA A 62 -10.27 -0.68 -5.41
N LEU A 63 -11.31 -1.46 -5.70
CA LEU A 63 -12.69 -1.00 -5.50
C LEU A 63 -13.06 -1.12 -4.02
N GLY A 64 -13.00 0.01 -3.32
CA GLY A 64 -13.31 0.13 -1.89
C GLY A 64 -12.10 0.59 -1.08
N TYR A 65 -12.14 0.31 0.22
CA TYR A 65 -11.10 0.72 1.16
C TYR A 65 -10.61 -0.47 1.96
N TYR A 66 -9.30 -0.65 1.99
CA TYR A 66 -8.65 -1.65 2.81
C TYR A 66 -7.57 -0.98 3.65
N HIS A 67 -7.52 -1.31 4.93
CA HIS A 67 -6.37 -0.94 5.75
C HIS A 67 -6.08 -1.97 6.81
N HIS A 68 -4.83 -1.99 7.22
CA HIS A 68 -4.36 -2.65 8.41
C HIS A 68 -3.33 -1.72 9.05
N ARG A 69 -3.59 -1.28 10.28
CA ARG A 69 -2.71 -0.33 10.97
C ARG A 69 -2.66 -0.61 12.46
N ASP A 70 -1.45 -0.69 12.96
CA ASP A 70 -1.11 -0.61 14.36
C ASP A 70 -0.67 0.82 14.69
N PHE A 71 -1.28 1.39 15.71
CA PHE A 71 -0.95 2.71 16.24
C PHE A 71 -0.96 2.63 17.76
N LEU A 72 0.22 2.73 18.37
CA LEU A 72 0.43 2.52 19.80
C LEU A 72 -0.15 1.16 20.26
N CYS A 73 -1.16 1.18 21.13
CA CYS A 73 -1.84 0.00 21.65
C CYS A 73 -3.07 -0.40 20.83
N ILE A 74 -3.35 0.28 19.72
CA ILE A 74 -4.55 0.07 18.91
C ILE A 74 -4.16 -0.59 17.60
N ARG A 75 -4.76 -1.75 17.33
CA ARG A 75 -4.74 -2.40 16.03
C ARG A 75 -6.08 -2.16 15.36
N SER A 76 -6.08 -1.65 14.13
CA SER A 76 -7.30 -1.43 13.36
C SER A 76 -7.21 -2.04 11.98
N GLY A 77 -8.34 -2.50 11.47
CA GLY A 77 -8.44 -3.04 10.13
C GLY A 77 -9.75 -2.66 9.46
N CYS A 78 -9.75 -2.59 8.13
CA CYS A 78 -10.94 -2.44 7.31
C CYS A 78 -10.84 -3.33 6.07
N CYS A 79 -11.97 -3.92 5.65
CA CYS A 79 -12.10 -4.78 4.48
C CYS A 79 -13.26 -4.36 3.55
N LEU A 80 -13.45 -3.06 3.35
CA LEU A 80 -14.45 -2.56 2.39
C LEU A 80 -14.04 -2.79 0.92
N ALA A 81 -12.82 -3.27 0.66
CA ALA A 81 -12.38 -3.62 -0.68
C ALA A 81 -13.04 -4.91 -1.18
N LEU A 82 -13.44 -4.94 -2.46
CA LEU A 82 -14.05 -6.12 -3.08
C LEU A 82 -13.11 -7.32 -3.06
N GLY A 83 -13.65 -8.50 -2.72
CA GLY A 83 -12.90 -9.75 -2.69
C GLY A 83 -12.07 -9.98 -1.43
N VAL A 84 -12.21 -9.12 -0.41
CA VAL A 84 -11.58 -9.31 0.90
C VAL A 84 -12.57 -9.97 1.86
N ASP A 85 -12.08 -10.90 2.68
CA ASP A 85 -12.87 -11.57 3.71
C ASP A 85 -13.37 -10.60 4.79
N ASP A 86 -14.54 -10.91 5.36
CA ASP A 86 -15.09 -10.16 6.48
C ASP A 86 -14.20 -10.29 7.75
N ARG A 87 -14.25 -9.28 8.64
CA ARG A 87 -13.44 -9.29 9.88
C ARG A 87 -14.12 -10.04 11.03
N GLY A 88 -15.28 -10.66 10.80
CA GLY A 88 -16.13 -11.24 11.83
C GLY A 88 -16.91 -10.20 12.64
N VAL A 89 -17.88 -10.67 13.43
CA VAL A 89 -18.75 -9.83 14.25
C VAL A 89 -18.66 -10.25 15.72
N GLY A 90 -18.47 -9.28 16.61
CA GLY A 90 -18.41 -9.49 18.06
C GLY A 90 -16.98 -9.58 18.59
N MET A 91 -16.77 -10.38 19.64
CA MET A 91 -15.42 -10.60 20.20
C MET A 91 -14.66 -11.61 19.33
N VAL A 92 -13.65 -11.14 18.62
CA VAL A 92 -12.87 -11.92 17.63
C VAL A 92 -11.39 -12.05 18.03
N THR A 93 -11.10 -11.90 19.32
CA THR A 93 -9.75 -12.04 19.90
C THR A 93 -9.17 -13.41 19.57
N LYS A 94 -7.95 -13.44 19.00
CA LYS A 94 -7.24 -14.70 18.72
C LYS A 94 -6.17 -14.97 19.76
N GLU A 95 -6.25 -16.13 20.43
CA GLU A 95 -5.20 -16.57 21.35
C GLU A 95 -3.85 -16.70 20.62
N GLY A 96 -2.76 -16.28 21.28
CA GLY A 96 -1.41 -16.35 20.71
C GLY A 96 -1.00 -15.20 19.78
N LYS A 97 -1.89 -14.25 19.44
CA LYS A 97 -1.55 -13.09 18.58
C LYS A 97 -1.14 -11.81 19.33
N GLY A 98 -0.99 -11.89 20.66
CA GLY A 98 -0.64 -10.73 21.50
C GLY A 98 -1.78 -9.69 21.62
N GLU A 99 -2.99 -10.04 21.23
CA GLU A 99 -4.20 -9.22 21.37
C GLU A 99 -4.76 -9.40 22.79
N ILE A 100 -4.99 -8.29 23.49
CA ILE A 100 -5.67 -8.26 24.80
C ILE A 100 -7.17 -8.47 24.58
N CYS A 101 -7.73 -7.73 23.63
CA CYS A 101 -9.10 -7.90 23.16
C CYS A 101 -9.21 -7.41 21.73
N LYS A 102 -10.15 -7.98 20.97
CA LYS A 102 -10.45 -7.54 19.62
C LYS A 102 -11.93 -7.60 19.34
N ILE A 103 -12.48 -6.47 18.91
CA ILE A 103 -13.88 -6.34 18.51
C ILE A 103 -13.93 -6.22 17.00
N GLY A 104 -14.69 -7.12 16.38
CA GLY A 104 -14.97 -7.14 14.95
C GLY A 104 -16.37 -6.59 14.67
N LEU A 105 -16.46 -5.82 13.60
CA LEU A 105 -17.66 -5.53 12.84
C LEU A 105 -17.48 -6.15 11.45
N TYR A 106 -18.57 -6.26 10.69
CA TYR A 106 -18.56 -6.90 9.37
C TYR A 106 -17.41 -6.41 8.46
N CYS A 107 -17.20 -5.09 8.41
CA CYS A 107 -16.20 -4.47 7.53
C CYS A 107 -14.95 -3.94 8.24
N CYS A 108 -14.89 -3.93 9.57
CA CYS A 108 -13.76 -3.35 10.29
C CYS A 108 -13.53 -4.02 11.64
N ASP A 109 -12.30 -3.94 12.12
CA ASP A 109 -11.93 -4.46 13.43
C ASP A 109 -11.12 -3.46 14.23
N LEU A 110 -11.24 -3.53 15.55
CA LEU A 110 -10.47 -2.76 16.50
C LEU A 110 -9.99 -3.68 17.63
N GLY A 111 -8.68 -3.80 17.75
CA GLY A 111 -8.00 -4.59 18.77
C GLY A 111 -7.14 -3.74 19.69
N LEU A 112 -7.09 -4.14 20.96
CA LEU A 112 -6.12 -3.64 21.92
C LEU A 112 -4.94 -4.61 21.95
N VAL A 113 -3.73 -4.11 21.73
CA VAL A 113 -2.48 -4.86 21.72
C VAL A 113 -1.48 -4.21 22.66
N LYS A 114 -0.49 -4.98 23.15
CA LYS A 114 0.65 -4.39 23.85
C LYS A 114 1.48 -3.58 22.83
N PRO A 115 1.75 -2.29 23.07
CA PRO A 115 2.45 -1.45 22.10
C PRO A 115 3.88 -1.94 21.90
N LYS A 116 4.29 -1.99 20.64
CA LYS A 116 5.64 -2.39 20.20
C LYS A 116 6.22 -1.45 19.16
N VAL A 117 5.34 -0.94 18.32
CA VAL A 117 5.60 0.08 17.31
C VAL A 117 4.75 1.30 17.61
N LEU A 118 5.21 2.47 17.17
CA LEU A 118 4.46 3.71 17.28
C LEU A 118 3.37 3.80 16.19
N CYS A 119 3.74 3.49 14.93
CA CYS A 119 2.83 3.32 13.80
C CYS A 119 3.38 2.20 12.92
N ALA A 120 2.58 1.23 12.52
CA ALA A 120 2.93 0.36 11.41
C ALA A 120 1.66 0.03 10.65
N GLY A 121 1.62 0.23 9.35
CA GLY A 121 0.40 -0.04 8.63
C GLY A 121 0.48 0.21 7.14
N PHE A 122 -0.52 -0.33 6.48
CA PHE A 122 -0.77 -0.21 5.06
C PHE A 122 -2.25 0.13 4.86
N SER A 123 -2.53 1.02 3.93
CA SER A 123 -3.89 1.24 3.44
C SER A 123 -3.90 1.42 1.94
N LYS A 124 -5.00 1.00 1.32
CA LYS A 124 -5.27 1.17 -0.09
C LYS A 124 -6.71 1.61 -0.30
N CYS A 125 -6.88 2.69 -1.05
CA CYS A 125 -8.16 3.23 -1.47
C CYS A 125 -8.06 3.60 -2.95
N LEU A 126 -8.82 2.93 -3.82
CA LEU A 126 -8.70 3.14 -5.27
C LEU A 126 -7.25 2.88 -5.73
N CYS A 127 -6.61 3.87 -6.36
CA CYS A 127 -5.20 3.82 -6.74
C CYS A 127 -4.24 4.31 -5.64
N CYS A 128 -4.75 4.92 -4.57
CA CYS A 128 -3.91 5.49 -3.53
C CYS A 128 -3.47 4.40 -2.54
N ILE A 129 -2.17 4.39 -2.25
CA ILE A 129 -1.52 3.52 -1.28
C ILE A 129 -0.89 4.43 -0.21
N ASP A 130 -1.03 4.07 1.05
CA ASP A 130 -0.36 4.75 2.17
C ASP A 130 0.27 3.71 3.10
N VAL A 131 1.53 3.92 3.46
CA VAL A 131 2.33 3.03 4.30
C VAL A 131 2.98 3.83 5.40
N CYS A 132 2.95 3.33 6.65
CA CYS A 132 3.72 3.88 7.77
C CYS A 132 4.51 2.77 8.48
N ALA A 133 5.68 3.11 9.03
CA ALA A 133 6.52 2.19 9.78
C ALA A 133 7.45 2.93 10.77
N LEU A 134 6.92 3.34 11.93
CA LEU A 134 7.65 4.04 12.99
C LEU A 134 7.69 3.19 14.28
N PRO A 135 8.87 2.79 14.81
CA PRO A 135 10.18 2.83 14.16
C PRO A 135 10.21 2.00 12.86
N PRO A 136 11.26 2.12 12.01
CA PRO A 136 11.42 1.27 10.84
C PRO A 136 11.25 -0.20 11.23
N VAL A 137 10.30 -0.88 10.60
CA VAL A 137 10.00 -2.28 10.86
C VAL A 137 10.15 -3.08 9.58
N PRO A 138 10.92 -4.20 9.62
CA PRO A 138 11.02 -5.10 8.48
C PRO A 138 9.64 -5.56 8.05
N GLY A 139 9.35 -5.44 6.76
CA GLY A 139 8.05 -5.81 6.18
C GLY A 139 7.15 -4.63 5.78
N TYR A 140 7.43 -3.41 6.26
CA TYR A 140 6.74 -2.20 5.80
C TYR A 140 7.68 -1.24 5.07
N MET A 141 8.70 -0.75 5.77
CA MET A 141 9.74 0.11 5.20
C MET A 141 11.05 -0.08 5.96
N ASP A 142 12.11 -0.32 5.19
CA ASP A 142 13.47 -0.41 5.70
C ASP A 142 14.23 0.92 5.55
N ASP A 143 13.92 1.70 4.49
CA ASP A 143 14.62 2.93 4.14
C ASP A 143 13.77 4.20 4.37
N MET A 144 14.44 5.27 4.78
CA MET A 144 13.81 6.59 4.89
C MET A 144 13.71 7.24 3.51
N THR A 145 12.54 7.78 3.18
CA THR A 145 12.27 8.48 1.92
C THR A 145 11.66 9.85 2.20
N CYS A 146 12.03 10.85 1.41
CA CYS A 146 11.38 12.15 1.41
C CYS A 146 10.90 12.43 -0.01
N ALA A 147 9.62 12.70 -0.19
CA ALA A 147 9.05 13.03 -1.48
C ALA A 147 7.88 13.99 -1.33
N MET A 148 7.71 14.87 -2.32
CA MET A 148 6.56 15.76 -2.40
C MET A 148 6.11 15.86 -3.85
N TRP A 149 4.82 15.65 -4.10
CA TRP A 149 4.18 15.90 -5.39
C TRP A 149 4.87 15.17 -6.55
N PHE A 150 5.14 13.88 -6.35
CA PHE A 150 5.86 13.00 -7.30
C PHE A 150 7.35 13.28 -7.47
N ILE A 151 7.93 14.18 -6.69
CA ILE A 151 9.36 14.45 -6.68
C ILE A 151 9.94 13.81 -5.42
N GLN A 152 10.78 12.78 -5.61
CA GLN A 152 11.59 12.24 -4.54
C GLN A 152 12.77 13.19 -4.29
N CYS A 153 12.95 13.63 -3.05
CA CYS A 153 14.04 14.50 -2.61
C CYS A 153 15.16 13.72 -1.91
N PHE A 154 14.86 12.53 -1.37
CA PHE A 154 15.79 11.65 -0.67
C PHE A 154 15.30 10.19 -0.78
N PRO A 155 16.17 9.18 -0.97
CA PRO A 155 17.64 9.25 -1.01
C PRO A 155 18.23 9.82 -2.31
N THR A 156 17.54 9.65 -3.43
CA THR A 156 17.90 10.20 -4.74
C THR A 156 16.87 11.24 -5.19
N PHE A 157 17.29 12.18 -6.03
CA PHE A 157 16.41 13.18 -6.64
C PHE A 157 15.81 12.63 -7.94
N GLU A 158 14.54 12.21 -7.90
CA GLU A 158 13.88 11.50 -9.01
C GLU A 158 12.43 11.96 -9.17
N LEU A 159 11.98 12.09 -10.43
CA LEU A 159 10.59 12.36 -10.76
C LEU A 159 9.86 11.04 -11.00
N PHE A 160 8.68 10.87 -10.38
CA PHE A 160 7.89 9.63 -10.42
C PHE A 160 8.69 8.39 -9.98
N ALA A 161 9.49 8.54 -8.93
CA ALA A 161 10.25 7.45 -8.36
C ALA A 161 9.34 6.28 -7.95
N LYS A 162 9.87 5.07 -8.07
CA LYS A 162 9.19 3.86 -7.62
C LYS A 162 9.11 3.88 -6.08
N PRO A 163 7.95 3.58 -5.46
CA PRO A 163 7.86 3.54 -4.02
C PRO A 163 8.72 2.38 -3.47
N PRO A 164 9.24 2.52 -2.24
CA PRO A 164 9.97 1.45 -1.56
C PRO A 164 9.12 0.18 -1.43
N SER A 165 9.77 -0.98 -1.53
CA SER A 165 9.07 -2.27 -1.48
C SER A 165 8.48 -2.52 -0.09
N CYS A 166 7.17 -2.75 -0.03
CA CYS A 166 6.45 -3.13 1.18
C CYS A 166 5.89 -4.55 1.02
N PRO A 167 6.48 -5.58 1.64
CA PRO A 167 5.97 -6.95 1.61
C PRO A 167 4.49 -7.07 1.97
N SER A 168 4.00 -6.30 2.95
CA SER A 168 2.58 -6.29 3.35
C SER A 168 1.62 -5.84 2.23
N MET A 169 2.12 -5.17 1.19
CA MET A 169 1.31 -4.82 0.01
C MET A 169 0.96 -6.04 -0.83
N SER A 170 1.83 -7.06 -0.85
CA SER A 170 1.59 -8.27 -1.65
C SER A 170 0.49 -9.16 -1.06
N GLU A 171 0.27 -9.10 0.25
CA GLU A 171 -0.80 -9.81 0.97
C GLU A 171 -2.20 -9.32 0.57
N PHE A 172 -2.35 -8.02 0.30
CA PHE A 172 -3.63 -7.49 -0.18
C PHE A 172 -4.06 -8.15 -1.49
N LYS A 173 -3.12 -8.40 -2.40
CA LYS A 173 -3.40 -8.98 -3.72
C LYS A 173 -3.86 -10.43 -3.66
N SER A 174 -3.53 -11.18 -2.60
CA SER A 174 -3.93 -12.58 -2.45
C SER A 174 -5.28 -12.75 -1.75
N GLY A 175 -5.94 -11.66 -1.32
CA GLY A 175 -7.14 -11.75 -0.49
C GLY A 175 -6.87 -12.38 0.89
N GLY A 176 -5.59 -12.53 1.26
CA GLY A 176 -5.17 -13.28 2.43
C GLY A 176 -5.18 -12.45 3.71
N THR A 177 -5.41 -13.13 4.84
CA THR A 177 -5.04 -12.59 6.16
C THR A 177 -3.53 -12.28 6.18
N PRO A 178 -3.09 -11.22 6.88
CA PRO A 178 -1.68 -10.81 6.87
C PRO A 178 -0.74 -11.94 7.30
N ASP A 179 0.44 -12.03 6.68
CA ASP A 179 1.38 -13.13 6.83
C ASP A 179 1.75 -13.27 8.32
N PRO A 180 1.66 -14.49 8.88
CA PRO A 180 2.12 -14.73 10.25
C PRO A 180 3.57 -14.27 10.48
N ALA A 181 4.43 -14.17 9.46
CA ALA A 181 5.78 -13.62 9.60
C ALA A 181 5.81 -12.13 9.95
N VAL A 182 4.91 -11.31 9.38
CA VAL A 182 4.76 -9.89 9.79
C VAL A 182 4.22 -9.83 11.21
N ALA A 183 3.26 -10.70 11.54
CA ALA A 183 2.77 -10.83 12.90
C ALA A 183 3.86 -11.31 13.87
N GLU A 184 4.79 -12.16 13.44
CA GLU A 184 5.89 -12.71 14.23
C GLU A 184 7.00 -11.67 14.46
N LEU A 185 7.33 -10.86 13.44
CA LEU A 185 8.21 -9.70 13.57
C LEU A 185 7.64 -8.67 14.54
N MET A 186 6.32 -8.49 14.53
CA MET A 186 5.61 -7.74 15.56
C MET A 186 5.41 -8.51 16.88
N SER A 187 5.81 -9.78 17.00
CA SER A 187 5.68 -10.59 18.23
C SER A 187 6.98 -10.69 19.04
N ARG A 188 8.13 -10.41 18.43
CA ARG A 188 9.42 -10.22 19.11
C ARG A 188 9.51 -8.85 19.78
#